data_AF-A0A923D646-F1
#
_entry.id   AF-A0A923D646-F1
#
_cell.length_a   1.000
_cell.length_b   1.000
_cell.length_c   1.000
_cell.angle_alpha   90.00
_cell.angle_beta   90.00
_cell.angle_gamma   90.00
#
_symmetry.space_group_name_H-M   'P 1'
#
loop_
_entity.id
_entity.type
_entity.pdbx_description
1 polymer ?
#
loop_
_entity_poly.entity_id
_entity_poly.type
_entity_poly.pdbx_seq_one_letter_code
_entity_poly.pdbx_strand_id
1 'polypeptide(L)'
;YLKLAAKGISTEFIGYRGVTESASRITAIFRKDVEVEGIQEGENAEIFVEETPFYGEKGGQVGDTGVIAGDGFRFEVWETQRPLDNLISHIGKLKQGALKVGDAAELKVDRDVRQAIEAHHSGTHVLNAALRKTLGDHVKQSGSFVNPERLRFDFTHFSRIEDAEMDAIETIANDYIRRNAEVDTHVLPREEAMKTGACAVFDEKYSDSVRVVKMGDFSMELCGGTHVNKTGDIGLLKVIGESSIAAGVRRIEAVAGQEALKYVKTVEAELKKAASVLKVSPMEVADRLEKMQKHQRDLEKEIEALKAKVASKDLSQLYDRIREIKGVRVLAVSVDTDDVKTLRDVGDKLRDKIQSGIILIGSRAGDKAMLLCLVTKDLTGRYHAGNIIKEIAPIVGGSGGGRPDMAQAGGTKPENLQQALDKLEQII
;
A
#
# COMPACT_ATOMS: atom_id res chain seq x y z
N TYR A 1 -19.18 27.67 22.61
CA TYR A 1 -18.40 28.69 21.85
C TYR A 1 -19.16 29.99 21.57
N LEU A 2 -20.30 30.01 20.86
CA LEU A 2 -21.01 31.28 20.55
C LEU A 2 -21.36 32.13 21.79
N LYS A 3 -21.69 31.49 22.91
CA LYS A 3 -21.93 32.19 24.19
C LYS A 3 -20.67 32.90 24.72
N LEU A 4 -19.48 32.32 24.53
CA LEU A 4 -18.21 32.94 24.92
C LEU A 4 -17.91 34.16 24.03
N ALA A 5 -18.07 34.00 22.72
CA ALA A 5 -17.93 35.11 21.78
C ALA A 5 -18.90 36.27 22.09
N ALA A 6 -20.15 35.95 22.46
CA ALA A 6 -21.15 36.95 22.87
C ALA A 6 -20.80 37.64 24.20
N LYS A 7 -20.03 37.00 25.09
CA LYS A 7 -19.45 37.62 26.29
C LYS A 7 -18.22 38.49 25.99
N GLY A 8 -17.78 38.56 24.73
CA GLY A 8 -16.58 39.28 24.32
C GLY A 8 -15.28 38.52 24.58
N ILE A 9 -15.34 37.22 24.86
CA ILE A 9 -14.14 36.39 25.02
C ILE A 9 -13.58 36.07 23.64
N SER A 10 -12.30 36.39 23.44
CA SER A 10 -11.51 36.04 22.27
C SER A 10 -10.14 35.53 22.70
N THR A 11 -9.47 34.81 21.80
CA THR A 11 -8.09 34.36 21.97
C THR A 11 -7.24 34.88 20.82
N GLU A 12 -6.20 35.65 21.13
CA GLU A 12 -5.21 36.10 20.16
C GLU A 12 -4.14 35.03 19.95
N PHE A 13 -3.86 34.72 18.67
CA PHE A 13 -2.79 33.79 18.32
C PHE A 13 -1.48 34.55 18.09
N ILE A 14 -0.47 34.24 18.90
CA ILE A 14 0.85 34.88 18.86
C ILE A 14 1.97 33.92 18.44
N GLY A 15 1.62 32.68 18.05
CA GLY A 15 2.57 31.60 17.76
C GLY A 15 3.28 31.65 16.41
N TYR A 16 3.16 32.75 15.66
CA TYR A 16 3.92 32.92 14.42
C TYR A 16 5.41 33.22 14.69
N ARG A 17 6.26 33.11 13.66
CA ARG A 17 7.71 33.41 13.75
C ARG A 17 8.44 32.61 14.84
N GLY A 18 8.01 31.36 15.06
CA GLY A 18 8.66 30.43 15.99
C GLY A 18 8.38 30.69 17.47
N VAL A 19 7.39 31.51 17.81
CA VAL A 19 6.97 31.71 19.21
C VAL A 19 6.26 30.45 19.70
N THR A 20 6.83 29.79 20.71
CA THR A 20 6.29 28.55 21.32
C THR A 20 5.99 28.69 22.80
N GLU A 21 6.30 29.83 23.41
CA GLU A 21 6.10 30.09 24.82
C GLU A 21 5.46 31.46 25.03
N SER A 22 4.51 31.57 25.96
CA SER A 22 3.94 32.85 26.38
C SER A 22 3.38 32.78 27.81
N ALA A 23 3.16 33.95 28.41
CA ALA A 23 2.30 34.08 29.58
C ALA A 23 0.90 34.55 29.14
N SER A 24 -0.14 34.08 29.81
CA SER A 24 -1.53 34.44 29.52
C SER A 24 -2.41 34.25 30.75
N ARG A 25 -3.71 34.53 30.61
CA ARG A 25 -4.70 34.33 31.67
C ARG A 25 -5.82 33.41 31.19
N ILE A 26 -6.29 32.52 32.08
CA ILE A 26 -7.42 31.64 31.79
C ILE A 26 -8.72 32.46 31.72
N THR A 27 -9.42 32.41 30.59
CA THR A 27 -10.66 33.19 30.36
C THR A 27 -11.92 32.36 30.49
N ALA A 28 -11.86 31.07 30.18
CA ALA A 28 -12.97 30.13 30.36
C ALA A 28 -12.46 28.69 30.47
N ILE A 29 -13.23 27.85 31.16
CA ILE A 29 -12.98 26.42 31.31
C ILE A 29 -14.26 25.67 31.00
N PHE A 30 -14.16 24.64 30.16
CA PHE A 30 -15.26 23.74 29.81
C PHE A 30 -14.95 22.32 30.29
N ARG A 31 -15.92 21.69 30.97
CA ARG A 31 -15.86 20.28 31.36
C ARG A 31 -17.12 19.59 30.85
N LYS A 32 -16.97 18.64 29.93
CA LYS A 32 -18.10 17.95 29.27
C LYS A 32 -19.12 18.93 28.68
N ASP A 33 -18.64 19.88 27.89
CA ASP A 33 -19.45 20.93 27.21
C ASP A 33 -20.16 21.93 28.13
N VAL A 34 -19.89 21.88 29.44
CA VAL A 34 -20.44 22.82 30.43
C VAL A 34 -19.33 23.76 30.89
N GLU A 35 -19.60 25.06 30.83
CA GLU A 35 -18.73 26.10 31.38
C GLU A 35 -18.67 25.97 32.91
N VAL A 36 -17.45 25.93 33.47
CA VAL A 36 -17.18 25.79 34.90
C VAL A 36 -16.16 26.83 35.37
N GLU A 37 -16.20 27.18 36.65
CA GLU A 37 -15.25 28.14 37.26
C GLU A 37 -13.86 27.53 37.52
N GLY A 38 -13.76 26.19 37.53
CA GLY A 38 -12.50 25.50 37.75
C GLY A 38 -12.61 23.98 37.70
N ILE A 39 -11.45 23.33 37.69
CA ILE A 39 -11.27 21.88 37.63
C ILE A 39 -10.21 21.42 38.64
N GLN A 40 -10.25 20.13 38.98
CA GLN A 40 -9.34 19.46 39.92
C GLN A 40 -8.43 18.45 39.20
N GLU A 41 -7.36 18.05 39.89
CA GLU A 41 -6.43 17.05 39.40
C GLU A 41 -7.15 15.79 38.89
N GLY A 42 -6.72 15.30 37.74
CA GLY A 42 -7.29 14.14 37.08
C GLY A 42 -8.44 14.44 36.12
N GLU A 43 -8.99 15.65 36.13
CA GLU A 43 -10.09 16.04 35.25
C GLU A 43 -9.61 16.44 33.85
N ASN A 44 -10.40 16.05 32.84
CA ASN A 44 -10.25 16.51 31.47
C ASN A 44 -11.07 17.79 31.27
N ALA A 45 -10.52 18.73 30.51
CA ALA A 45 -11.19 19.99 30.23
C ALA A 45 -10.75 20.56 28.88
N GLU A 46 -11.46 21.61 28.50
CA GLU A 46 -11.12 22.50 27.40
C GLU A 46 -10.88 23.90 27.98
N ILE A 47 -9.68 24.45 27.73
CA ILE A 47 -9.19 25.69 28.33
C ILE A 47 -9.13 26.79 27.27
N PHE A 48 -9.61 27.98 27.63
CA PHE A 48 -9.51 29.19 26.82
C PHE A 48 -8.65 30.22 27.55
N VAL A 49 -7.87 30.98 26.78
CA VAL A 49 -6.95 32.02 27.29
C VAL A 49 -7.05 33.29 26.46
N GLU A 50 -6.46 34.38 26.95
CA GLU A 50 -6.44 35.69 26.25
C GLU A 50 -5.51 35.65 25.03
N GLU A 51 -4.27 35.22 25.23
CA GLU A 51 -3.25 35.05 24.18
C GLU A 51 -2.67 33.64 24.22
N THR A 52 -2.35 33.04 23.07
CA THR A 52 -1.76 31.70 23.01
C THR A 52 -0.74 31.53 21.88
N PRO A 53 0.38 30.81 22.11
CA PRO A 53 1.28 30.37 21.07
C PRO A 53 0.78 29.10 20.40
N PHE A 54 -0.25 28.42 20.91
CA PHE A 54 -0.79 27.17 20.35
C PHE A 54 -1.63 27.47 19.09
N TYR A 55 -1.26 26.87 17.98
CA TYR A 55 -2.02 26.89 16.74
C TYR A 55 -3.22 25.96 16.90
N GLY A 56 -4.43 26.50 16.74
CA GLY A 56 -5.65 25.70 16.64
C GLY A 56 -5.82 25.15 15.23
N GLU A 57 -6.14 23.86 15.12
CA GLU A 57 -6.31 23.13 13.86
C GLU A 57 -7.14 23.91 12.83
N LYS A 58 -6.54 24.19 11.66
CA LYS A 58 -7.17 24.89 10.55
C LYS A 58 -6.31 24.78 9.28
N GLY A 59 -6.95 24.82 8.11
CA GLY A 59 -6.25 24.87 6.82
C GLY A 59 -5.49 23.58 6.46
N GLY A 60 -5.90 22.46 7.05
CA GLY A 60 -5.21 21.17 6.89
C GLY A 60 -4.06 20.94 7.87
N GLN A 61 -3.60 21.95 8.61
CA GLN A 61 -2.61 21.80 9.67
C GLN A 61 -3.29 21.38 10.98
N VAL A 62 -2.81 20.29 11.59
CA VAL A 62 -3.24 19.85 12.93
C VAL A 62 -2.85 20.86 14.02
N GLY A 63 -3.63 20.87 15.09
CA GLY A 63 -3.37 21.74 16.24
C GLY A 63 -2.15 21.33 17.05
N ASP A 64 -1.58 22.28 17.78
CA ASP A 64 -0.43 22.01 18.64
C ASP A 64 -0.77 21.22 19.89
N THR A 65 0.27 20.59 20.43
CA THR A 65 0.28 19.93 21.73
C THR A 65 1.29 20.62 22.65
N GLY A 66 1.20 20.38 23.96
CA GLY A 66 2.09 21.01 24.91
C GLY A 66 1.55 21.05 26.34
N VAL A 67 1.91 22.09 27.07
CA VAL A 67 1.58 22.25 28.49
C VAL A 67 1.11 23.68 28.78
N ILE A 68 0.11 23.79 29.64
CA ILE A 68 -0.29 25.04 30.30
C ILE A 68 -0.03 24.84 31.79
N ALA A 69 0.84 25.64 32.39
CA ALA A 69 1.24 25.51 33.79
C ALA A 69 1.13 26.85 34.52
N GLY A 70 0.97 26.83 35.82
CA GLY A 70 0.96 28.03 36.65
C GLY A 70 1.30 27.68 38.09
N ASP A 71 1.02 28.60 39.02
CA ASP A 71 1.30 28.36 40.43
C ASP A 71 0.43 27.21 40.97
N GLY A 72 1.06 26.06 41.23
CA GLY A 72 0.41 24.90 41.81
C GLY A 72 -0.41 24.04 40.84
N PHE A 73 -0.36 24.26 39.52
CA PHE A 73 -1.08 23.42 38.55
C PHE A 73 -0.29 23.10 37.27
N ARG A 74 -0.59 21.95 36.66
CA ARG A 74 -0.03 21.53 35.36
C ARG A 74 -1.09 20.84 34.50
N PHE A 75 -1.46 21.48 33.40
CA PHE A 75 -2.42 20.99 32.42
C PHE A 75 -1.70 20.54 31.14
N GLU A 76 -1.92 19.30 30.72
CA GLU A 76 -1.33 18.71 29.52
C GLU A 76 -2.31 18.83 28.35
N VAL A 77 -1.89 19.50 27.28
CA VAL A 77 -2.67 19.73 26.07
C VAL A 77 -2.26 18.70 25.03
N TRP A 78 -3.21 17.87 24.59
CA TRP A 78 -2.98 16.90 23.50
C TRP A 78 -3.63 17.33 22.19
N GLU A 79 -4.48 18.35 22.21
CA GLU A 79 -5.19 18.84 21.04
C GLU A 79 -5.55 20.32 21.21
N THR A 80 -5.31 21.12 20.17
CA THR A 80 -5.70 22.53 20.12
C THR A 80 -6.62 22.75 18.93
N GLN A 81 -7.82 23.27 19.17
CA GLN A 81 -8.84 23.48 18.14
C GLN A 81 -9.11 24.97 17.92
N ARG A 82 -9.61 25.32 16.73
CA ARG A 82 -10.09 26.68 16.42
C ARG A 82 -11.59 26.65 16.10
N PRO A 83 -12.47 26.50 17.12
CA PRO A 83 -13.90 26.36 16.89
C PRO A 83 -14.56 27.60 16.28
N LEU A 84 -13.98 28.78 16.47
CA LEU A 84 -14.37 30.05 15.83
C LEU A 84 -13.09 30.81 15.46
N ASP A 85 -13.15 31.72 14.47
CA ASP A 85 -11.95 32.43 13.99
C ASP A 85 -11.19 33.18 15.09
N ASN A 86 -11.92 33.71 16.09
CA ASN A 86 -11.41 34.47 17.23
C ASN A 86 -11.32 33.64 18.53
N LEU A 87 -11.45 32.31 18.47
CA LEU A 87 -11.47 31.45 19.65
C LEU A 87 -10.58 30.23 19.42
N ILE A 88 -9.60 30.02 20.31
CA ILE A 88 -8.71 28.86 20.28
C ILE A 88 -8.89 28.12 21.59
N SER A 89 -9.09 26.81 21.48
CA SER A 89 -9.35 25.96 22.62
C SER A 89 -8.25 24.92 22.82
N HIS A 90 -7.90 24.67 24.07
CA HIS A 90 -6.81 23.78 24.47
C HIS A 90 -7.42 22.59 25.21
N ILE A 91 -7.47 21.43 24.56
CA ILE A 91 -8.11 20.23 25.07
C ILE A 91 -7.07 19.34 25.72
N GLY A 92 -7.35 18.92 26.94
CA GLY A 92 -6.34 18.29 27.76
C GLY A 92 -6.81 17.76 29.09
N LYS A 93 -5.83 17.45 29.95
CA LYS A 93 -6.05 16.94 31.30
C LYS A 93 -5.21 17.67 32.32
N LEU A 94 -5.83 18.03 33.44
CA LEU A 94 -5.13 18.54 34.60
C LEU A 94 -4.38 17.40 35.29
N LYS A 95 -3.05 17.41 35.21
CA LYS A 95 -2.19 16.36 35.79
C LYS A 95 -1.84 16.61 37.24
N GLN A 96 -1.89 17.87 37.67
CA GLN A 96 -1.52 18.28 39.02
C GLN A 96 -2.33 19.52 39.44
N GLY A 97 -2.82 19.52 40.68
CA GLY A 97 -3.34 20.72 41.33
C GLY A 97 -4.78 21.08 41.02
N ALA A 98 -5.09 22.38 41.04
CA ALA A 98 -6.40 22.93 40.72
C ALA A 98 -6.23 24.13 39.79
N LEU A 99 -7.11 24.24 38.79
CA LEU A 99 -7.09 25.31 37.79
C LEU A 99 -8.43 26.04 37.81
N LYS A 100 -8.41 27.37 37.81
CA LYS A 100 -9.61 28.23 37.84
C LYS A 100 -9.56 29.31 36.75
N VAL A 101 -10.75 29.81 36.41
CA VAL A 101 -10.88 31.00 35.55
C VAL A 101 -10.21 32.19 36.26
N GLY A 102 -9.41 32.95 35.51
CA GLY A 102 -8.65 34.10 36.01
C GLY A 102 -7.22 33.78 36.45
N ASP A 103 -6.83 32.51 36.54
CA ASP A 103 -5.47 32.13 36.90
C ASP A 103 -4.47 32.58 35.82
N ALA A 104 -3.28 33.02 36.27
CA ALA A 104 -2.15 33.27 35.39
C ALA A 104 -1.51 31.94 34.97
N ALA A 105 -1.15 31.83 33.69
CA ALA A 105 -0.59 30.60 33.13
C ALA A 105 0.58 30.89 32.19
N GLU A 106 1.57 30.02 32.23
CA GLU A 106 2.63 29.86 31.23
C GLU A 106 2.21 28.77 30.25
N LEU A 107 2.18 29.13 28.97
CA LEU A 107 1.82 28.27 27.86
C LEU A 107 3.09 27.87 27.13
N LYS A 108 3.29 26.56 26.92
CA LYS A 108 4.46 26.00 26.24
C LYS A 108 4.05 24.93 25.24
N VAL A 109 4.19 25.24 23.96
CA VAL A 109 4.01 24.31 22.85
C VAL A 109 5.17 23.32 22.80
N ASP A 110 4.89 22.07 22.41
CA ASP A 110 5.93 21.10 22.06
C ASP A 110 6.66 21.57 20.80
N ARG A 111 7.88 22.08 21.01
CA ARG A 111 8.68 22.71 19.96
C ARG A 111 9.06 21.73 18.85
N ASP A 112 9.39 20.49 19.19
CA ASP A 112 9.86 19.51 18.20
C ASP A 112 8.69 19.10 17.30
N VAL A 113 7.50 18.91 17.90
CA VAL A 113 6.24 18.66 17.19
C VAL A 113 5.90 19.84 16.28
N ARG A 114 5.96 21.08 16.79
CA ARG A 114 5.71 22.29 16.00
C ARG A 114 6.65 22.39 14.79
N GLN A 115 7.95 22.20 15.01
CA GLN A 115 8.94 22.30 13.94
C GLN A 115 8.73 21.24 12.86
N ALA A 116 8.36 20.01 13.25
CA ALA A 116 7.99 18.97 12.29
C ALA A 116 6.77 19.39 11.46
N ILE A 117 5.72 19.93 12.10
CA ILE A 117 4.53 20.45 11.40
C ILE A 117 4.90 21.59 10.46
N GLU A 118 5.69 22.58 10.90
CA GLU A 118 6.13 23.72 10.09
C GLU A 118 6.94 23.27 8.86
N ALA A 119 7.83 22.28 9.03
CA ALA A 119 8.61 21.69 7.94
C ALA A 119 7.71 20.99 6.92
N HIS A 120 6.74 20.18 7.38
CA HIS A 120 5.77 19.52 6.50
C HIS A 120 4.86 20.54 5.80
N HIS A 121 4.35 21.55 6.52
CA HIS A 121 3.48 22.57 5.95
C HIS A 121 4.23 23.36 4.86
N SER A 122 5.45 23.76 5.16
CA SER A 122 6.27 24.50 4.20
C SER A 122 6.69 23.62 3.02
N GLY A 123 6.94 22.34 3.27
CA GLY A 123 7.12 21.31 2.25
C GLY A 123 5.94 21.20 1.30
N THR A 124 4.70 21.33 1.80
CA THR A 124 3.48 21.33 0.97
C THR A 124 3.47 22.48 -0.04
N HIS A 125 3.85 23.69 0.37
CA HIS A 125 3.94 24.85 -0.53
C HIS A 125 5.01 24.69 -1.61
N VAL A 126 6.19 24.19 -1.22
CA VAL A 126 7.28 23.90 -2.17
C VAL A 126 6.85 22.79 -3.15
N LEU A 127 6.19 21.74 -2.65
CA LEU A 127 5.69 20.64 -3.48
C LEU A 127 4.63 21.13 -4.47
N ASN A 128 3.68 21.96 -4.03
CA ASN A 128 2.66 22.55 -4.89
C ASN A 128 3.27 23.38 -6.03
N ALA A 129 4.26 24.22 -5.73
CA ALA A 129 4.98 24.99 -6.75
C ALA A 129 5.75 24.08 -7.72
N ALA A 130 6.39 23.01 -7.23
CA ALA A 130 7.10 22.03 -8.07
C ALA A 130 6.14 21.25 -8.98
N LEU A 131 4.97 20.87 -8.48
CA LEU A 131 3.90 20.22 -9.25
C LEU A 131 3.42 21.11 -10.39
N ARG A 132 3.08 22.37 -10.10
CA ARG A 132 2.63 23.33 -11.12
C ARG A 132 3.70 23.60 -12.18
N LYS A 133 4.96 23.69 -11.77
CA LYS A 133 6.08 23.87 -12.69
C LYS A 133 6.29 22.68 -13.63
N THR A 134 6.04 21.46 -13.15
CA THR A 134 6.28 20.23 -13.93
C THR A 134 5.08 19.84 -14.77
N LEU A 135 3.88 19.84 -14.18
CA LEU A 135 2.66 19.36 -14.81
C LEU A 135 1.87 20.47 -15.50
N GLY A 136 1.96 21.71 -15.00
CA GLY A 136 1.25 22.89 -15.52
C GLY A 136 0.28 23.53 -14.52
N ASP A 137 -0.23 24.71 -14.89
CA ASP A 137 -1.10 25.55 -14.05
C ASP A 137 -2.51 25.01 -13.81
N HIS A 138 -2.90 23.91 -14.48
CA HIS A 138 -4.18 23.24 -14.20
C HIS A 138 -4.18 22.50 -12.86
N VAL A 139 -3.00 22.27 -12.27
CA VAL A 139 -2.88 21.71 -10.92
C VAL A 139 -3.41 22.72 -9.91
N LYS A 140 -4.49 22.34 -9.23
CA LYS A 140 -5.13 23.12 -8.16
C LYS A 140 -5.32 22.25 -6.94
N GLN A 141 -5.07 22.80 -5.77
CA GLN A 141 -5.32 22.12 -4.50
C GLN A 141 -6.80 21.75 -4.36
N SER A 142 -7.05 20.51 -3.97
CA SER A 142 -8.37 19.96 -3.63
C SER A 142 -8.45 19.49 -2.17
N GLY A 143 -7.31 19.46 -1.46
CA GLY A 143 -7.25 19.08 -0.06
C GLY A 143 -5.81 19.09 0.47
N SER A 144 -5.66 19.30 1.77
CA SER A 144 -4.36 19.25 2.46
C SER A 144 -4.54 18.64 3.85
N PHE A 145 -3.54 17.90 4.31
CA PHE A 145 -3.42 17.45 5.69
C PHE A 145 -1.95 17.41 6.08
N VAL A 146 -1.61 18.06 7.19
CA VAL A 146 -0.24 18.24 7.68
C VAL A 146 -0.22 17.95 9.17
N ASN A 147 0.61 16.99 9.55
CA ASN A 147 0.86 16.62 10.94
C ASN A 147 2.37 16.41 11.17
N PRO A 148 2.81 16.08 12.40
CA PRO A 148 4.24 15.90 12.70
C PRO A 148 4.89 14.77 11.90
N GLU A 149 4.11 13.74 11.52
CA GLU A 149 4.64 12.54 10.87
C GLU A 149 4.70 12.62 9.35
N ARG A 150 3.82 13.42 8.71
CA ARG A 150 3.73 13.50 7.23
C ARG A 150 2.94 14.72 6.75
N LEU A 151 3.03 14.96 5.44
CA LEU A 151 2.09 15.78 4.69
C LEU A 151 1.35 14.96 3.63
N ARG A 152 0.16 15.46 3.29
CA ARG A 152 -0.72 14.91 2.27
C ARG A 152 -1.31 16.05 1.45
N PHE A 153 -1.12 16.00 0.15
CA PHE A 153 -1.57 17.04 -0.77
C PHE A 153 -2.43 16.45 -1.87
N ASP A 154 -3.68 16.91 -1.96
CA ASP A 154 -4.64 16.47 -2.97
C ASP A 154 -4.79 17.57 -4.02
N PHE A 155 -4.76 17.21 -5.30
CA PHE A 155 -4.78 18.17 -6.40
C PHE A 155 -5.48 17.64 -7.65
N THR A 156 -5.93 18.57 -8.49
CA THR A 156 -6.55 18.26 -9.78
C THR A 156 -5.52 17.81 -10.81
N HIS A 157 -5.63 16.58 -11.29
CA HIS A 157 -4.82 16.04 -12.37
C HIS A 157 -5.51 14.84 -13.03
N PHE A 158 -5.45 14.74 -14.35
CA PHE A 158 -6.29 13.82 -15.13
C PHE A 158 -5.70 12.42 -15.32
N SER A 159 -4.38 12.24 -15.14
CA SER A 159 -3.67 10.97 -15.36
C SER A 159 -2.75 10.62 -14.20
N ARG A 160 -2.21 9.40 -14.18
CA ARG A 160 -1.12 9.07 -13.26
C ARG A 160 0.09 9.95 -13.58
N ILE A 161 0.84 10.33 -12.55
CA ILE A 161 2.14 10.99 -12.73
C ILE A 161 3.15 9.90 -13.06
N GLU A 162 3.88 10.05 -14.16
CA GLU A 162 4.90 9.09 -14.55
C GLU A 162 6.10 9.18 -13.60
N ASP A 163 6.82 8.06 -13.40
CA ASP A 163 7.89 7.99 -12.40
C ASP A 163 8.98 9.06 -12.64
N ALA A 164 9.31 9.35 -13.91
CA ALA A 164 10.27 10.40 -14.26
C ALA A 164 9.77 11.83 -13.94
N GLU A 165 8.47 12.09 -14.05
CA GLU A 165 7.88 13.38 -13.67
C GLU A 165 7.88 13.53 -12.15
N MET A 166 7.58 12.44 -11.42
CA MET A 166 7.63 12.43 -9.95
C MET A 166 9.05 12.70 -9.44
N ASP A 167 10.06 12.07 -10.04
CA ASP A 167 11.46 12.32 -9.73
C ASP A 167 11.86 13.77 -10.01
N ALA A 168 11.36 14.36 -11.11
CA ALA A 168 11.59 15.76 -11.43
C ALA A 168 10.94 16.70 -10.39
N ILE A 169 9.71 16.42 -9.96
CA ILE A 169 8.99 17.18 -8.93
C ILE A 169 9.77 17.15 -7.61
N GLU A 170 10.19 15.98 -7.13
CA GLU A 170 10.96 15.84 -5.89
C GLU A 170 12.33 16.54 -6.01
N THR A 171 12.99 16.46 -7.17
CA THR A 171 14.26 17.13 -7.44
C THR A 171 14.12 18.65 -7.39
N ILE A 172 13.14 19.21 -8.11
CA ILE A 172 12.88 20.66 -8.15
C ILE A 172 12.57 21.19 -6.74
N ALA A 173 11.74 20.47 -5.99
CA ALA A 173 11.39 20.85 -4.62
C ALA A 173 12.64 20.90 -3.72
N ASN A 174 13.46 19.85 -3.73
CA ASN A 174 14.66 19.79 -2.91
C ASN A 174 15.76 20.75 -3.37
N ASP A 175 15.88 21.01 -4.67
CA ASP A 175 16.76 22.08 -5.19
C ASP A 175 16.37 23.43 -4.62
N TYR A 176 15.07 23.72 -4.55
CA TYR A 176 14.58 24.97 -3.99
C TYR A 176 14.77 25.06 -2.46
N ILE A 177 14.53 23.96 -1.75
CA ILE A 177 14.81 23.86 -0.32
C ILE A 177 16.29 24.20 -0.03
N ARG A 178 17.22 23.64 -0.82
CA ARG A 178 18.67 23.91 -0.67
C ARG A 178 19.08 25.36 -0.92
N ARG A 179 18.28 26.15 -1.65
CA ARG A 179 18.55 27.59 -1.82
C ARG A 179 18.38 28.38 -0.53
N ASN A 180 17.69 27.81 0.46
CA ASN A 180 17.49 28.39 1.78
C ASN A 180 16.91 29.82 1.74
N ALA A 181 15.92 30.01 0.87
CA ALA A 181 15.23 31.28 0.70
C ALA A 181 14.43 31.65 1.97
N GLU A 182 14.29 32.94 2.24
CA GLU A 182 13.50 33.41 3.38
C GLU A 182 11.99 33.19 3.13
N VAL A 183 11.28 32.90 4.23
CA VAL A 183 9.82 32.77 4.24
C VAL A 183 9.22 34.06 4.78
N ASP A 184 8.73 34.89 3.88
CA ASP A 184 8.14 36.19 4.18
C ASP A 184 6.62 36.08 4.36
N THR A 185 6.09 36.82 5.33
CA THR A 185 4.65 36.78 5.64
C THR A 185 4.10 38.20 5.76
N HIS A 186 3.01 38.49 5.07
CA HIS A 186 2.34 39.79 5.09
C HIS A 186 0.85 39.60 5.34
N VAL A 187 0.25 40.45 6.17
CA VAL A 187 -1.20 40.54 6.30
C VAL A 187 -1.67 41.69 5.43
N LEU A 188 -2.50 41.39 4.44
CA LEU A 188 -2.99 42.36 3.46
C LEU A 188 -4.51 42.30 3.37
N PRO A 189 -5.17 43.40 2.99
CA PRO A 189 -6.56 43.35 2.55
C PRO A 189 -6.70 42.33 1.41
N ARG A 190 -7.80 41.58 1.41
CA ARG A 190 -8.04 40.50 0.44
C ARG A 190 -7.86 40.95 -1.02
N GLU A 191 -8.38 42.12 -1.37
CA GLU A 191 -8.26 42.66 -2.74
C GLU A 191 -6.81 42.96 -3.14
N GLU A 192 -5.99 43.41 -2.20
CA GLU A 192 -4.57 43.68 -2.44
C GLU A 192 -3.78 42.39 -2.55
N ALA A 193 -4.05 41.41 -1.69
CA ALA A 193 -3.43 40.10 -1.74
C ALA A 193 -3.68 39.38 -3.08
N MET A 194 -4.89 39.51 -3.64
CA MET A 194 -5.18 38.91 -4.96
C MET A 194 -4.39 39.57 -6.10
N LYS A 195 -4.00 40.85 -5.95
CA LYS A 195 -3.19 41.57 -6.96
C LYS A 195 -1.72 41.15 -6.95
N THR A 196 -1.23 40.51 -5.88
CA THR A 196 0.18 40.06 -5.80
C THR A 196 0.47 38.81 -6.64
N GLY A 197 -0.57 38.17 -7.20
CA GLY A 197 -0.44 36.88 -7.89
C GLY A 197 -0.35 35.69 -6.94
N ALA A 198 -0.66 35.88 -5.65
CA ALA A 198 -0.71 34.79 -4.69
C ALA A 198 -1.77 33.76 -5.10
N CYS A 199 -1.42 32.47 -5.03
CA CYS A 199 -2.38 31.42 -5.27
C CYS A 199 -3.37 31.36 -4.10
N ALA A 200 -4.65 31.55 -4.39
CA ALA A 200 -5.72 31.35 -3.42
C ALA A 200 -6.21 29.91 -3.49
N VAL A 201 -6.48 29.30 -2.33
CA VAL A 201 -7.16 27.99 -2.28
C VAL A 201 -8.64 28.24 -2.57
N PHE A 202 -9.13 27.59 -3.61
CA PHE A 202 -10.49 27.77 -4.12
C PHE A 202 -11.46 26.99 -3.23
N ASP A 203 -11.84 27.55 -2.07
CA ASP A 203 -13.06 27.25 -1.29
C ASP A 203 -13.05 27.85 0.15
N GLU A 204 -11.99 28.53 0.58
CA GLU A 204 -11.98 29.16 1.91
C GLU A 204 -12.74 30.50 1.91
N LYS A 205 -13.67 30.65 2.87
CA LYS A 205 -14.23 31.96 3.23
C LYS A 205 -13.14 32.76 3.95
N TYR A 206 -12.35 33.48 3.19
CA TYR A 206 -11.36 34.41 3.71
C TYR A 206 -12.02 35.61 4.40
N SER A 207 -11.45 36.03 5.54
CA SER A 207 -11.71 37.31 6.19
C SER A 207 -11.30 38.51 5.32
N ASP A 208 -11.69 39.72 5.72
CA ASP A 208 -11.37 40.96 4.99
C ASP A 208 -9.86 41.20 4.84
N SER A 209 -9.08 40.68 5.79
CA SER A 209 -7.62 40.59 5.72
C SER A 209 -7.17 39.14 5.63
N VAL A 210 -6.17 38.88 4.80
CA VAL A 210 -5.58 37.55 4.58
C VAL A 210 -4.08 37.58 4.81
N ARG A 211 -3.53 36.44 5.25
CA ARG A 211 -2.09 36.26 5.40
C ARG A 211 -1.52 35.65 4.13
N VAL A 212 -0.62 36.38 3.49
CA VAL A 212 0.17 35.93 2.35
C VAL A 212 1.49 35.37 2.86
N VAL A 213 1.83 34.17 2.42
CA VAL A 213 3.10 33.50 2.71
C VAL A 213 3.86 33.38 1.41
N LYS A 214 5.11 33.84 1.40
CA LYS A 214 5.99 33.85 0.24
C LYS A 214 7.28 33.12 0.59
N MET A 215 7.62 32.10 -0.17
CA MET A 215 8.88 31.37 -0.03
C MET A 215 9.76 31.72 -1.21
N GLY A 216 10.60 32.76 -1.04
CA GLY A 216 11.38 33.39 -2.12
C GLY A 216 10.56 33.69 -3.38
N ASP A 217 11.08 33.36 -4.56
CA ASP A 217 10.43 33.63 -5.86
C ASP A 217 9.58 32.46 -6.38
N PHE A 218 9.50 31.36 -5.62
CA PHE A 218 8.95 30.09 -6.12
C PHE A 218 7.52 29.79 -5.69
N SER A 219 7.15 30.13 -4.46
CA SER A 219 5.78 29.96 -3.96
C SER A 219 5.28 31.23 -3.28
N MET A 220 4.03 31.59 -3.56
CA MET A 220 3.31 32.69 -2.92
C MET A 220 1.83 32.29 -2.80
N GLU A 221 1.35 32.13 -1.57
CA GLU A 221 0.04 31.52 -1.28
C GLU A 221 -0.66 32.22 -0.10
N LEU A 222 -1.99 32.17 -0.08
CA LEU A 222 -2.77 32.58 1.08
C LEU A 222 -2.75 31.44 2.12
N CYS A 223 -2.09 31.64 3.26
CA CYS A 223 -2.00 30.62 4.29
C CYS A 223 -1.94 31.19 5.71
N GLY A 224 -2.83 30.70 6.56
CA GLY A 224 -2.90 31.02 7.99
C GLY A 224 -2.05 30.12 8.88
N GLY A 225 -1.38 29.10 8.33
CA GLY A 225 -0.60 28.14 9.10
C GLY A 225 0.75 28.67 9.59
N THR A 226 1.40 27.86 10.41
CA THR A 226 2.78 28.09 10.84
C THR A 226 3.74 27.55 9.78
N HIS A 227 4.84 28.26 9.59
CA HIS A 227 5.85 27.92 8.58
C HIS A 227 7.24 28.03 9.19
N VAL A 228 8.19 27.36 8.53
CA VAL A 228 9.61 27.55 8.81
C VAL A 228 10.04 28.98 8.49
N ASN A 229 11.20 29.41 9.02
CA ASN A 229 11.73 30.75 8.74
C ASN A 229 12.46 30.81 7.40
N LYS A 230 13.13 29.73 7.00
CA LYS A 230 13.79 29.61 5.70
C LYS A 230 13.51 28.25 5.08
N THR A 231 13.51 28.16 3.75
CA THR A 231 13.20 26.91 3.05
C THR A 231 14.16 25.78 3.41
N GLY A 232 15.41 26.08 3.79
CA GLY A 232 16.39 25.08 4.22
C GLY A 232 16.03 24.38 5.54
N ASP A 233 15.22 25.02 6.39
CA ASP A 233 14.74 24.44 7.64
C ASP A 233 13.77 23.26 7.40
N ILE A 234 13.22 23.11 6.18
CA ILE A 234 12.43 21.93 5.77
C ILE A 234 13.30 20.66 5.77
N GLY A 235 14.60 20.80 5.48
CA GLY A 235 15.52 19.67 5.35
C GLY A 235 15.31 18.89 4.05
N LEU A 236 15.16 17.57 4.14
CA LEU A 236 14.84 16.71 2.99
C LEU A 236 13.33 16.60 2.85
N LEU A 237 12.79 16.84 1.66
CA LEU A 237 11.42 16.47 1.31
C LEU A 237 11.44 15.17 0.50
N LYS A 238 10.77 14.12 0.98
CA LYS A 238 10.71 12.82 0.30
C LYS A 238 9.26 12.44 0.00
N VAL A 239 8.96 12.22 -1.28
CA VAL A 239 7.67 11.66 -1.71
C VAL A 239 7.66 10.17 -1.39
N ILE A 240 6.61 9.74 -0.70
CA ILE A 240 6.40 8.33 -0.30
C ILE A 240 5.54 7.61 -1.34
N GLY A 241 4.59 8.33 -1.94
CA GLY A 241 3.71 7.74 -2.93
C GLY A 241 2.71 8.71 -3.54
N GLU A 242 2.06 8.21 -4.57
CA GLU A 242 1.06 8.90 -5.36
C GLU A 242 -0.13 7.94 -5.58
N SER A 243 -1.35 8.44 -5.43
CA SER A 243 -2.57 7.65 -5.69
C SER A 243 -3.73 8.47 -6.24
N SER A 244 -4.62 7.81 -6.98
CA SER A 244 -5.89 8.40 -7.44
C SER A 244 -6.96 8.28 -6.35
N ILE A 245 -7.67 9.36 -6.06
CA ILE A 245 -8.71 9.38 -5.02
C ILE A 245 -10.11 9.47 -5.61
N ALA A 246 -10.25 10.25 -6.67
CA ALA A 246 -11.47 10.39 -7.44
C ALA A 246 -11.12 10.66 -8.90
N ALA A 247 -12.11 10.67 -9.78
CA ALA A 247 -11.91 11.06 -11.17
C ALA A 247 -11.35 12.49 -11.23
N GLY A 248 -10.15 12.65 -11.81
CA GLY A 248 -9.47 13.95 -11.94
C GLY A 248 -8.82 14.49 -10.66
N VAL A 249 -8.77 13.71 -9.57
CA VAL A 249 -8.14 14.13 -8.29
C VAL A 249 -7.12 13.10 -7.84
N ARG A 250 -5.91 13.58 -7.56
CA ARG A 250 -4.75 12.77 -7.15
C ARG A 250 -4.20 13.24 -5.82
N ARG A 251 -3.52 12.34 -5.12
CA ARG A 251 -2.89 12.58 -3.83
C ARG A 251 -1.42 12.25 -3.90
N ILE A 252 -0.60 13.16 -3.37
CA ILE A 252 0.78 12.88 -3.02
C ILE A 252 0.90 12.86 -1.50
N GLU A 253 1.59 11.82 -1.00
CA GLU A 253 2.02 11.74 0.39
C GLU A 253 3.55 11.91 0.44
N ALA A 254 4.02 12.76 1.34
CA ALA A 254 5.43 13.04 1.50
C ALA A 254 5.78 13.27 2.98
N VAL A 255 7.07 13.20 3.27
CA VAL A 255 7.65 13.48 4.59
C VAL A 255 8.78 14.48 4.47
N ALA A 256 8.96 15.29 5.50
CA ALA A 256 9.99 16.33 5.57
C ALA A 256 10.92 16.11 6.78
N GLY A 257 12.08 16.76 6.76
CA GLY A 257 13.01 16.83 7.88
C GLY A 257 13.38 15.46 8.48
N GLN A 258 13.15 15.31 9.79
CA GLN A 258 13.52 14.10 10.53
C GLN A 258 12.73 12.86 10.08
N GLU A 259 11.47 13.02 9.66
CA GLU A 259 10.64 11.91 9.15
C GLU A 259 11.12 11.43 7.79
N ALA A 260 11.58 12.34 6.92
CA ALA A 260 12.23 11.95 5.67
C ALA A 260 13.51 11.15 5.91
N LEU A 261 14.33 11.54 6.88
CA LEU A 261 15.53 10.78 7.25
C LEU A 261 15.17 9.40 7.83
N LYS A 262 14.12 9.29 8.64
CA LYS A 262 13.61 7.99 9.15
C LYS A 262 13.13 7.10 8.01
N TYR A 263 12.44 7.66 7.02
CA TYR A 263 12.01 6.92 5.83
C TYR A 263 13.21 6.37 5.04
N VAL A 264 14.21 7.20 4.75
CA VAL A 264 15.44 6.77 4.05
C VAL A 264 16.14 5.64 4.81
N LYS A 265 16.31 5.77 6.14
CA LYS A 265 16.92 4.71 6.95
C LYS A 265 16.14 3.40 6.91
N THR A 266 14.81 3.46 6.89
CA THR A 266 13.95 2.28 6.75
C THR A 266 14.16 1.60 5.40
N VAL A 267 14.17 2.37 4.30
CA VAL A 267 14.42 1.84 2.94
C VAL A 267 15.81 1.22 2.84
N GLU A 268 16.85 1.89 3.36
CA GLU A 268 18.21 1.35 3.39
C GLU A 268 18.30 0.05 4.19
N ALA A 269 17.60 -0.04 5.33
CA ALA A 269 17.61 -1.24 6.17
C ALA A 269 16.99 -2.44 5.44
N GLU A 270 15.85 -2.24 4.77
CA GLU A 270 15.21 -3.29 3.97
C GLU A 270 16.08 -3.70 2.77
N LEU A 271 16.73 -2.76 2.09
CA LEU A 271 17.66 -3.07 1.01
C LEU A 271 18.88 -3.87 1.51
N LYS A 272 19.45 -3.50 2.66
CA LYS A 272 20.55 -4.24 3.31
C LYS A 272 20.13 -5.66 3.70
N LYS A 273 18.89 -5.84 4.19
CA LYS A 273 18.34 -7.15 4.51
C LYS A 273 18.20 -8.02 3.27
N ALA A 274 17.65 -7.48 2.18
CA ALA A 274 17.57 -8.18 0.89
C ALA A 274 18.96 -8.57 0.36
N ALA A 275 19.91 -7.63 0.39
CA ALA A 275 21.30 -7.85 -0.01
C ALA A 275 21.96 -8.98 0.81
N SER A 276 21.73 -9.02 2.12
CA SER A 276 22.23 -10.08 3.00
C SER A 276 21.67 -11.47 2.65
N VAL A 277 20.37 -11.57 2.32
CA VAL A 277 19.75 -12.84 1.90
C VAL A 277 20.36 -13.32 0.59
N LEU A 278 20.60 -12.39 -0.33
CA LEU A 278 21.15 -12.66 -1.66
C LEU A 278 22.68 -12.82 -1.67
N LYS A 279 23.36 -12.48 -0.56
CA LYS A 279 24.81 -12.46 -0.39
C LYS A 279 25.53 -11.58 -1.42
N VAL A 280 24.99 -10.39 -1.67
CA VAL A 280 25.55 -9.36 -2.57
C VAL A 280 25.56 -8.00 -1.88
N SER A 281 26.18 -6.99 -2.48
CA SER A 281 26.05 -5.61 -1.97
C SER A 281 24.66 -5.03 -2.30
N PRO A 282 24.18 -4.02 -1.55
CA PRO A 282 22.89 -3.37 -1.82
C PRO A 282 22.67 -2.92 -3.27
N MET A 283 23.72 -2.46 -3.95
CA MET A 283 23.64 -1.97 -5.32
C MET A 283 23.58 -3.11 -6.36
N GLU A 284 23.86 -4.35 -5.97
CA GLU A 284 23.83 -5.53 -6.84
C GLU A 284 22.56 -6.37 -6.66
N VAL A 285 21.64 -5.94 -5.78
CA VAL A 285 20.41 -6.68 -5.46
C VAL A 285 19.56 -6.91 -6.71
N ALA A 286 19.37 -5.88 -7.54
CA ALA A 286 18.57 -5.98 -8.77
C ALA A 286 19.16 -7.01 -9.75
N ASP A 287 20.43 -6.84 -10.12
CA ASP A 287 21.14 -7.75 -11.01
C ASP A 287 21.13 -9.20 -10.50
N ARG A 288 21.28 -9.39 -9.18
CA ARG A 288 21.26 -10.73 -8.57
C ARG A 288 19.87 -11.36 -8.66
N LEU A 289 18.81 -10.58 -8.43
CA LEU A 289 17.43 -11.03 -8.56
C LEU A 289 17.10 -11.42 -10.01
N GLU A 290 17.50 -10.62 -11.00
CA GLU A 290 17.28 -10.95 -12.41
C GLU A 290 17.97 -12.27 -12.81
N LYS A 291 19.23 -12.45 -12.39
CA LYS A 291 19.97 -13.70 -12.61
C LYS A 291 19.30 -14.89 -11.94
N MET A 292 18.79 -14.72 -10.72
CA MET A 292 18.06 -15.76 -10.00
C MET A 292 16.73 -16.12 -10.67
N GLN A 293 15.95 -15.14 -11.11
CA GLN A 293 14.70 -15.38 -11.84
C GLN A 293 14.95 -16.10 -13.17
N LYS A 294 16.01 -15.72 -13.90
CA LYS A 294 16.42 -16.42 -15.12
C LYS A 294 16.80 -17.87 -14.82
N HIS A 295 17.65 -18.09 -13.81
CA HIS A 295 18.07 -19.43 -13.41
C HIS A 295 16.89 -20.30 -12.96
N GLN A 296 15.93 -19.74 -12.24
CA GLN A 296 14.70 -20.44 -11.87
C GLN A 296 13.92 -20.92 -13.09
N ARG A 297 13.72 -20.05 -14.09
CA ARG A 297 13.04 -20.43 -15.34
C ARG A 297 13.80 -21.51 -16.12
N ASP A 298 15.13 -21.48 -16.09
CA ASP A 298 15.97 -22.50 -16.74
C ASP A 298 15.89 -23.85 -16.02
N LEU A 299 15.91 -23.85 -14.68
CA LEU A 299 15.69 -25.05 -13.87
C LEU A 299 14.29 -25.64 -14.09
N GLU A 300 13.25 -24.81 -14.16
CA GLU A 300 11.88 -25.26 -14.46
C GLU A 300 11.81 -25.97 -15.82
N LYS A 301 12.49 -25.44 -16.85
CA LYS A 301 12.59 -26.11 -18.17
C LYS A 301 13.38 -27.42 -18.10
N GLU A 302 14.48 -27.45 -17.35
CA GLU A 302 15.28 -28.66 -17.19
C GLU A 302 14.51 -29.76 -16.46
N ILE A 303 13.73 -29.41 -15.43
CA ILE A 303 12.83 -30.33 -14.73
C ILE A 303 11.83 -30.96 -15.70
N GLU A 304 11.18 -30.15 -16.54
CA GLU A 304 10.23 -30.68 -17.53
C GLU A 304 10.91 -31.56 -18.59
N ALA A 305 12.12 -31.19 -19.04
CA ALA A 305 12.90 -32.01 -19.96
C ALA A 305 13.31 -33.36 -19.32
N LEU A 306 13.73 -33.35 -18.05
CA LEU A 306 14.07 -34.56 -17.31
C LEU A 306 12.86 -35.46 -17.08
N LYS A 307 11.70 -34.90 -16.70
CA LYS A 307 10.43 -35.64 -16.59
C LYS A 307 10.07 -36.31 -17.91
N ALA A 308 10.17 -35.58 -19.03
CA ALA A 308 9.92 -36.13 -20.36
C ALA A 308 10.89 -37.26 -20.71
N LYS A 309 12.17 -37.14 -20.32
CA LYS A 309 13.19 -38.18 -20.55
C LYS A 309 12.93 -39.44 -19.72
N VAL A 310 12.57 -39.29 -18.45
CA VAL A 310 12.19 -40.43 -17.57
C VAL A 310 10.98 -41.15 -18.16
N ALA A 311 9.92 -40.42 -18.51
CA ALA A 311 8.72 -41.01 -19.14
C ALA A 311 9.06 -41.76 -20.45
N SER A 312 10.00 -41.26 -21.25
CA SER A 312 10.43 -41.94 -22.49
C SER A 312 11.20 -43.24 -22.25
N LYS A 313 11.97 -43.33 -21.15
CA LYS A 313 12.72 -44.54 -20.78
C LYS A 313 11.77 -45.61 -20.26
N ASP A 314 10.80 -45.24 -19.44
CA ASP A 314 9.78 -46.17 -18.94
C ASP A 314 8.97 -46.72 -20.11
N LEU A 315 8.54 -45.87 -21.05
CA LEU A 315 7.87 -46.28 -22.29
C LEU A 315 8.66 -47.36 -23.06
N SER A 316 10.00 -47.26 -23.13
CA SER A 316 10.81 -48.27 -23.82
C SER A 316 10.69 -49.67 -23.23
N GLN A 317 10.63 -49.77 -21.90
CA GLN A 317 10.47 -51.02 -21.15
C GLN A 317 9.03 -51.57 -21.22
N LEU A 318 8.04 -50.70 -21.42
CA LEU A 318 6.65 -51.11 -21.57
C LEU A 318 6.41 -51.86 -22.89
N TYR A 319 7.17 -51.56 -23.95
CA TYR A 319 7.04 -52.30 -25.22
C TYR A 319 7.39 -53.79 -25.10
N ASP A 320 8.33 -54.14 -24.23
CA ASP A 320 8.71 -55.54 -24.00
C ASP A 320 7.57 -56.37 -23.36
N ARG A 321 6.49 -55.71 -22.93
CA ARG A 321 5.30 -56.34 -22.34
C ARG A 321 4.15 -56.52 -23.33
N ILE A 322 4.33 -56.15 -24.62
CA ILE A 322 3.30 -56.40 -25.64
C ILE A 322 3.13 -57.91 -25.82
N ARG A 323 1.87 -58.38 -25.75
CA ARG A 323 1.49 -59.77 -25.97
C ARG A 323 0.56 -59.88 -27.18
N GLU A 324 0.59 -61.02 -27.86
CA GLU A 324 -0.35 -61.30 -28.93
C GLU A 324 -1.44 -62.26 -28.45
N ILE A 325 -2.70 -61.84 -28.52
CA ILE A 325 -3.87 -62.60 -28.08
C ILE A 325 -4.82 -62.70 -29.28
N LYS A 326 -5.08 -63.94 -29.74
CA LYS A 326 -5.99 -64.22 -30.88
C LYS A 326 -5.70 -63.37 -32.14
N GLY A 327 -4.42 -63.11 -32.41
CA GLY A 327 -3.96 -62.30 -33.56
C GLY A 327 -4.04 -60.78 -33.36
N VAL A 328 -4.28 -60.31 -32.13
CA VAL A 328 -4.32 -58.88 -31.76
C VAL A 328 -3.21 -58.60 -30.76
N ARG A 329 -2.40 -57.56 -31.01
CA ARG A 329 -1.40 -57.10 -30.04
C ARG A 329 -2.08 -56.34 -28.91
N VAL A 330 -1.77 -56.72 -27.68
CA VAL A 330 -2.36 -56.17 -26.46
C VAL A 330 -1.24 -55.70 -25.52
N LEU A 331 -1.42 -54.51 -24.95
CA LEU A 331 -0.51 -53.95 -23.95
C LEU A 331 -1.32 -53.46 -22.74
N ALA A 332 -1.22 -54.16 -21.62
CA ALA A 332 -1.80 -53.76 -20.35
C ALA A 332 -0.67 -53.40 -19.37
N VAL A 333 -0.57 -52.12 -18.98
CA VAL A 333 0.55 -51.63 -18.17
C VAL A 333 0.11 -50.59 -17.15
N SER A 334 0.78 -50.58 -16.00
CA SER A 334 0.69 -49.47 -15.05
C SER A 334 1.84 -48.49 -15.26
N VAL A 335 1.57 -47.20 -15.10
CA VAL A 335 2.55 -46.12 -15.10
C VAL A 335 2.38 -45.28 -13.83
N ASP A 336 3.46 -44.62 -13.42
CA ASP A 336 3.45 -43.76 -12.23
C ASP A 336 3.23 -42.30 -12.66
N THR A 337 1.97 -41.85 -12.68
CA THR A 337 1.59 -40.47 -13.03
C THR A 337 0.26 -40.07 -12.41
N ASP A 338 0.19 -38.94 -11.72
CA ASP A 338 -1.05 -38.38 -11.19
C ASP A 338 -1.73 -37.40 -12.15
N ASP A 339 -1.07 -37.05 -13.25
CA ASP A 339 -1.60 -36.15 -14.29
C ASP A 339 -2.22 -36.90 -15.49
N VAL A 340 -3.48 -36.55 -15.81
CA VAL A 340 -4.26 -37.13 -16.93
C VAL A 340 -3.66 -36.77 -18.28
N LYS A 341 -3.06 -35.57 -18.42
CA LYS A 341 -2.45 -35.15 -19.68
C LYS A 341 -1.22 -36.01 -19.97
N THR A 342 -0.36 -36.22 -18.98
CA THR A 342 0.80 -37.11 -19.06
C THR A 342 0.38 -38.55 -19.36
N LEU A 343 -0.68 -39.07 -18.73
CA LEU A 343 -1.22 -40.41 -19.01
C LEU A 343 -1.66 -40.56 -20.48
N ARG A 344 -2.28 -39.51 -21.05
CA ARG A 344 -2.69 -39.48 -22.46
C ARG A 344 -1.49 -39.41 -23.40
N ASP A 345 -0.53 -38.54 -23.11
CA ASP A 345 0.68 -38.38 -23.94
C ASP A 345 1.51 -39.68 -23.98
N VAL A 346 1.58 -40.42 -22.86
CA VAL A 346 2.17 -41.76 -22.78
C VAL A 346 1.39 -42.74 -23.65
N GLY A 347 0.05 -42.74 -23.55
CA GLY A 347 -0.79 -43.64 -24.34
C GLY A 347 -0.74 -43.40 -25.84
N ASP A 348 -0.74 -42.15 -26.28
CA ASP A 348 -0.60 -41.81 -27.69
C ASP A 348 0.76 -42.31 -28.24
N LYS A 349 1.85 -42.13 -27.48
CA LYS A 349 3.17 -42.67 -27.86
C LYS A 349 3.19 -44.20 -27.97
N LEU A 350 2.57 -44.91 -27.02
CA LEU A 350 2.45 -46.38 -27.07
C LEU A 350 1.63 -46.82 -28.29
N ARG A 351 0.53 -46.12 -28.60
CA ARG A 351 -0.33 -46.41 -29.75
C ARG A 351 0.40 -46.21 -31.07
N ASP A 352 1.16 -45.13 -31.20
CA ASP A 352 1.90 -44.83 -32.42
C ASP A 352 2.97 -45.89 -32.71
N LYS A 353 3.56 -46.49 -31.68
CA LYS A 353 4.59 -47.53 -31.83
C LYS A 353 4.05 -48.96 -31.89
N ILE A 354 2.92 -49.29 -31.24
CA ILE A 354 2.29 -50.62 -31.40
C ILE A 354 1.73 -50.80 -32.81
N GLN A 355 1.46 -49.71 -33.55
CA GLN A 355 0.90 -49.65 -34.91
C GLN A 355 -0.51 -50.23 -35.07
N SER A 356 -0.73 -51.49 -34.65
CA SER A 356 -2.04 -52.16 -34.61
C SER A 356 -2.14 -52.97 -33.32
N GLY A 357 -3.10 -52.63 -32.47
CA GLY A 357 -3.29 -53.25 -31.16
C GLY A 357 -4.24 -52.51 -30.22
N ILE A 358 -4.40 -53.05 -29.01
CA ILE A 358 -5.22 -52.50 -27.93
C ILE A 358 -4.30 -52.22 -26.73
N ILE A 359 -4.38 -51.01 -26.20
CA ILE A 359 -3.56 -50.58 -25.06
C ILE A 359 -4.49 -50.19 -23.91
N LEU A 360 -4.21 -50.69 -22.72
CA LEU A 360 -4.80 -50.23 -21.46
C LEU A 360 -3.70 -49.78 -20.52
N ILE A 361 -3.81 -48.54 -20.06
CA ILE A 361 -2.86 -47.91 -19.16
C ILE A 361 -3.57 -47.60 -17.87
N GLY A 362 -2.99 -48.07 -16.77
CA GLY A 362 -3.43 -47.75 -15.41
C GLY A 362 -2.46 -46.81 -14.73
N SER A 363 -2.94 -45.90 -13.91
CA SER A 363 -2.09 -45.13 -13.00
C SER A 363 -2.75 -44.96 -11.63
N ARG A 364 -1.91 -44.89 -10.59
CA ARG A 364 -2.34 -44.54 -9.24
C ARG A 364 -2.08 -43.04 -9.00
N ALA A 365 -3.14 -42.30 -8.72
CA ALA A 365 -3.09 -40.90 -8.32
C ALA A 365 -3.56 -40.76 -6.87
N GLY A 366 -2.63 -40.98 -5.92
CA GLY A 366 -2.95 -41.05 -4.48
C GLY A 366 -3.96 -42.17 -4.16
N ASP A 367 -5.16 -41.77 -3.73
CA ASP A 367 -6.27 -42.66 -3.36
C ASP A 367 -7.21 -42.99 -4.54
N LYS A 368 -6.84 -42.61 -5.76
CA LYS A 368 -7.64 -42.86 -6.97
C LYS A 368 -6.86 -43.66 -8.01
N ALA A 369 -7.59 -44.46 -8.77
CA ALA A 369 -7.11 -45.10 -9.98
C ALA A 369 -7.53 -44.29 -11.21
N MET A 370 -6.65 -44.18 -12.19
CA MET A 370 -6.95 -43.67 -13.53
C MET A 370 -6.71 -44.78 -14.55
N LEU A 371 -7.61 -44.90 -15.53
CA LEU A 371 -7.51 -45.86 -16.62
C LEU A 371 -7.68 -45.14 -17.96
N LEU A 372 -6.84 -45.49 -18.93
CA LEU A 372 -6.92 -45.05 -20.32
C LEU A 372 -6.87 -46.28 -21.23
N CYS A 373 -7.89 -46.48 -22.05
CA CYS A 373 -7.91 -47.49 -23.09
C CYS A 373 -7.81 -46.84 -24.47
N LEU A 374 -6.94 -47.38 -25.32
CA LEU A 374 -6.72 -46.96 -26.70
C LEU A 374 -6.86 -48.17 -27.61
N VAL A 375 -7.62 -48.03 -28.70
CA VAL A 375 -7.77 -49.04 -29.74
C VAL A 375 -7.31 -48.42 -31.06
N THR A 376 -6.39 -49.07 -31.77
CA THR A 376 -5.93 -48.59 -33.08
C THR A 376 -7.07 -48.62 -34.10
N LYS A 377 -7.06 -47.68 -35.06
CA LYS A 377 -8.19 -47.44 -35.98
C LYS A 377 -8.64 -48.69 -36.74
N ASP A 378 -7.70 -49.53 -37.15
CA ASP A 378 -7.93 -50.80 -37.85
C ASP A 378 -8.71 -51.84 -37.02
N LEU A 379 -8.65 -51.74 -35.69
CA LEU A 379 -9.34 -52.63 -34.76
C LEU A 379 -10.66 -52.07 -34.23
N THR A 380 -10.95 -50.78 -34.47
CA THR A 380 -12.16 -50.12 -33.91
C THR A 380 -13.48 -50.71 -34.39
N GLY A 381 -13.50 -51.38 -35.56
CA GLY A 381 -14.67 -52.11 -36.05
C GLY A 381 -14.94 -53.43 -35.32
N ARG A 382 -13.94 -53.96 -34.59
CA ARG A 382 -14.01 -55.23 -33.85
C ARG A 382 -14.00 -55.04 -32.33
N TYR A 383 -13.32 -53.99 -31.85
CA TYR A 383 -13.19 -53.67 -30.43
C TYR A 383 -13.46 -52.17 -30.19
N HIS A 384 -14.21 -51.84 -29.15
CA HIS A 384 -14.59 -50.46 -28.84
C HIS A 384 -14.01 -50.05 -27.48
N ALA A 385 -13.09 -49.07 -27.44
CA ALA A 385 -12.40 -48.64 -26.22
C ALA A 385 -13.39 -48.28 -25.08
N GLY A 386 -14.47 -47.57 -25.41
CA GLY A 386 -15.53 -47.25 -24.45
C GLY A 386 -16.25 -48.45 -23.82
N ASN A 387 -16.40 -49.57 -24.54
CA ASN A 387 -17.05 -50.77 -24.00
C ASN A 387 -16.08 -51.53 -23.10
N ILE A 388 -14.80 -51.63 -23.52
CA ILE A 388 -13.72 -52.22 -22.73
C ILE A 388 -13.61 -51.48 -21.38
N ILE A 389 -13.59 -50.14 -21.38
CA ILE A 389 -13.54 -49.36 -20.14
C ILE A 389 -14.77 -49.58 -19.25
N LYS A 390 -15.98 -49.73 -19.82
CA LYS A 390 -17.19 -49.99 -19.02
C LYS A 390 -17.14 -51.33 -18.30
N GLU A 391 -16.47 -52.33 -18.87
CA GLU A 391 -16.28 -53.63 -18.22
C GLU A 391 -15.16 -53.62 -17.17
N ILE A 392 -14.12 -52.81 -17.37
CA ILE A 392 -12.93 -52.77 -16.51
C ILE A 392 -13.06 -51.77 -15.36
N ALA A 393 -13.64 -50.59 -15.58
CA ALA A 393 -13.73 -49.52 -14.58
C ALA A 393 -14.41 -49.92 -13.25
N PRO A 394 -15.44 -50.80 -13.23
CA PRO A 394 -16.03 -51.26 -11.96
C PRO A 394 -15.04 -51.97 -11.02
N ILE A 395 -13.99 -52.61 -11.55
CA ILE A 395 -12.97 -53.32 -10.76
C ILE A 395 -12.19 -52.35 -9.86
N VAL A 396 -11.88 -51.16 -10.39
CA VAL A 396 -11.26 -50.06 -9.63
C VAL A 396 -12.29 -49.19 -8.89
N GLY A 397 -13.54 -49.63 -8.76
CA GLY A 397 -14.59 -48.87 -8.09
C GLY A 397 -15.00 -47.61 -8.85
N GLY A 398 -14.89 -47.64 -10.17
CA GLY A 398 -15.05 -46.48 -11.04
C GLY A 398 -16.06 -46.66 -12.16
N SER A 399 -16.24 -45.60 -12.94
CA SER A 399 -16.96 -45.62 -14.20
C SER A 399 -16.22 -44.77 -15.24
N GLY A 400 -16.54 -44.98 -16.51
CA GLY A 400 -15.89 -44.26 -17.58
C GLY A 400 -16.58 -44.46 -18.92
N GLY A 401 -15.99 -43.86 -19.94
CA GLY A 401 -16.52 -43.89 -21.29
C GLY A 401 -15.62 -43.15 -22.27
N GLY A 402 -16.00 -43.23 -23.53
CA GLY A 402 -15.26 -42.59 -24.61
C GLY A 402 -15.68 -43.09 -25.97
N ARG A 403 -14.89 -42.69 -26.96
CA ARG A 403 -15.08 -43.02 -28.37
C ARG A 403 -14.57 -44.45 -28.67
N PRO A 404 -14.81 -44.98 -29.88
CA PRO A 404 -14.31 -46.31 -30.26
C PRO A 404 -12.78 -46.44 -30.17
N ASP A 405 -12.05 -45.36 -30.44
CA ASP A 405 -10.58 -45.29 -30.49
C ASP A 405 -9.93 -44.97 -29.13
N MET A 406 -10.67 -44.34 -28.21
CA MET A 406 -10.13 -43.89 -26.92
C MET A 406 -11.23 -43.75 -25.86
N ALA A 407 -10.98 -44.30 -24.67
CA ALA A 407 -11.84 -44.12 -23.51
C ALA A 407 -11.04 -43.99 -22.20
N GLN A 408 -11.63 -43.28 -21.24
CA GLN A 408 -11.01 -42.99 -19.94
C GLN A 408 -11.97 -43.33 -18.79
N ALA A 409 -11.40 -43.74 -17.67
CA ALA A 409 -12.12 -44.02 -16.42
C ALA A 409 -11.31 -43.56 -15.21
N GLY A 410 -12.03 -43.23 -14.14
CA GLY A 410 -11.46 -42.98 -12.82
C GLY A 410 -12.17 -43.85 -11.77
N GLY A 411 -11.44 -44.30 -10.76
CA GLY A 411 -11.96 -45.18 -9.71
C GLY A 411 -11.38 -44.86 -8.32
N THR A 412 -12.05 -45.33 -7.27
CA THR A 412 -11.67 -45.10 -5.87
C THR A 412 -10.90 -46.25 -5.23
N LYS A 413 -10.60 -47.32 -5.98
CA LYS A 413 -9.90 -48.52 -5.50
C LYS A 413 -8.59 -48.77 -6.26
N PRO A 414 -7.53 -47.95 -6.05
CA PRO A 414 -6.24 -48.14 -6.71
C PRO A 414 -5.57 -49.48 -6.38
N GLU A 415 -5.90 -50.11 -5.26
CA GLU A 415 -5.43 -51.45 -4.89
C GLU A 415 -5.82 -52.54 -5.89
N ASN A 416 -6.92 -52.33 -6.65
CA ASN A 416 -7.41 -53.28 -7.66
C ASN A 416 -6.85 -53.01 -9.07
N LEU A 417 -5.89 -52.08 -9.21
CA LEU A 417 -5.38 -51.66 -10.52
C LEU A 417 -4.81 -52.82 -11.34
N GLN A 418 -4.04 -53.71 -10.71
CA GLN A 418 -3.48 -54.87 -11.41
C GLN A 418 -4.58 -55.81 -11.92
N GLN A 419 -5.60 -56.08 -11.10
CA GLN A 419 -6.74 -56.90 -11.50
C GLN A 419 -7.51 -56.29 -12.69
N ALA A 420 -7.62 -54.97 -12.74
CA ALA A 420 -8.24 -54.26 -13.86
C ALA A 420 -7.41 -54.36 -15.14
N LEU A 421 -6.07 -54.31 -15.04
CA LEU A 421 -5.17 -54.50 -16.17
C LEU A 421 -5.25 -55.93 -16.72
N ASP A 422 -5.22 -56.93 -15.85
CA ASP A 422 -5.28 -58.35 -16.24
C ASP A 422 -6.62 -58.71 -16.89
N LYS A 423 -7.70 -57.99 -16.54
CA LYS A 423 -9.03 -58.20 -17.11
C LYS A 423 -9.06 -57.95 -18.62
N LEU A 424 -8.20 -57.07 -19.14
CA LEU A 424 -8.14 -56.78 -20.57
C LEU A 424 -7.89 -58.06 -21.39
N GLU A 425 -6.95 -58.90 -20.96
CA GLU A 425 -6.61 -60.14 -21.68
C GLU A 425 -7.80 -61.11 -21.78
N GLN A 426 -8.76 -61.04 -20.85
CA GLN A 426 -9.96 -61.88 -20.85
C GLN A 426 -11.06 -61.35 -21.79
N ILE A 427 -11.06 -60.05 -22.06
CA ILE A 427 -12.06 -59.37 -22.91
C ILE A 427 -11.68 -59.53 -24.40
N ILE A 428 -10.39 -59.64 -24.71
CA ILE A 428 -9.86 -59.83 -26.08
C ILE A 428 -9.94 -61.30 -26.49
#